data_AF-A0A315S6A5-F1
#
_entry.id   AF-A0A315S6A5-F1
#
_cell.length_a   1.000
_cell.length_b   1.000
_cell.length_c   1.000
_cell.angle_alpha   90.00
_cell.angle_beta   90.00
_cell.angle_gamma   90.00
#
_symmetry.space_group_name_H-M   'P 1'
#
loop_
_entity.id
_entity.type
_entity.pdbx_description
1 polymer ?
#
loop_
_entity_poly.entity_id
_entity_poly.type
_entity_poly.pdbx_seq_one_letter_code
_entity_poly.pdbx_strand_id
1 'polypeptide(L)'
;MNDLAINNSAPATASAELVNLVVKGMSRGPIAPELQIVVDAGHAIAKGPMVMPTPAGIAEAGRLVRLPEGSAQEQAVRDFLHAFLPVNRQLRELCTAWQCRPDGSANDHSDAQYDASIRDRLDDIHSAVSKMLRRAGKQAPELTDYRDRLGVALERFDDGDTASLTSPLTDGYHTVWMWLHQHVLMMLGVTRAEDEALEEELVSGSSR
;
A
#
# COMPACT_ATOMS: atom_id res chain seq x y z
N MET A 1 24.54 -43.61 -6.03
CA MET A 1 23.84 -43.66 -4.73
C MET A 1 24.33 -42.46 -3.94
N ASN A 2 23.74 -41.29 -4.22
CA ASN A 2 22.56 -40.73 -3.51
C ASN A 2 22.99 -40.27 -2.09
N ASP A 3 22.77 -39.04 -1.64
CA ASP A 3 21.94 -37.94 -2.12
C ASP A 3 22.55 -36.60 -1.70
N LEU A 4 22.47 -35.63 -2.60
CA LEU A 4 22.69 -34.22 -2.31
C LEU A 4 21.53 -33.73 -1.45
N ALA A 5 21.80 -33.40 -0.19
CA ALA A 5 20.89 -32.63 0.65
C ALA A 5 20.81 -31.20 0.09
N ILE A 6 19.88 -30.95 -0.83
CA ILE A 6 19.45 -29.60 -1.18
C ILE A 6 18.66 -29.08 0.02
N ASN A 7 19.34 -28.27 0.83
CA ASN A 7 18.75 -27.56 1.94
C ASN A 7 17.81 -26.46 1.39
N ASN A 8 16.53 -26.81 1.21
CA ASN A 8 15.52 -26.01 0.52
C ASN A 8 14.92 -24.91 1.41
N SER A 9 15.77 -24.09 2.01
CA SER A 9 15.35 -22.98 2.90
C SER A 9 14.97 -21.69 2.14
N ALA A 10 15.11 -21.67 0.81
CA ALA A 10 14.82 -20.51 -0.05
C ALA A 10 13.41 -20.39 -0.72
N PRO A 11 12.38 -21.22 -0.49
CA PRO A 11 11.10 -21.07 -1.19
C PRO A 11 10.14 -20.04 -0.57
N ALA A 12 10.15 -19.80 0.74
CA ALA A 12 9.22 -18.86 1.37
C ALA A 12 9.68 -17.39 1.27
N THR A 13 10.98 -17.14 1.41
CA THR A 13 11.54 -15.78 1.42
C THR A 13 11.50 -15.13 0.04
N ALA A 14 11.78 -15.87 -1.03
CA ALA A 14 11.70 -15.34 -2.40
C ALA A 14 10.26 -14.99 -2.80
N SER A 15 9.28 -15.80 -2.41
CA SER A 15 7.86 -15.49 -2.62
C SER A 15 7.44 -14.23 -1.85
N ALA A 16 7.85 -14.10 -0.59
CA ALA A 16 7.58 -12.90 0.21
C ALA A 16 8.22 -11.64 -0.41
N GLU A 17 9.46 -11.76 -0.90
CA GLU A 17 10.17 -10.66 -1.55
C GLU A 17 9.53 -10.25 -2.88
N LEU A 18 9.07 -11.22 -3.68
CA LEU A 18 8.30 -10.94 -4.89
C LEU A 18 7.00 -10.19 -4.57
N VAL A 19 6.24 -10.65 -3.57
CA VAL A 19 5.02 -9.97 -3.13
C VAL A 19 5.34 -8.54 -2.67
N ASN A 20 6.40 -8.35 -1.89
CA ASN A 20 6.84 -7.03 -1.44
C ASN A 20 7.18 -6.11 -2.61
N LEU A 21 7.95 -6.61 -3.58
CA LEU A 21 8.33 -5.87 -4.78
C LEU A 21 7.10 -5.43 -5.59
N VAL A 22 6.12 -6.32 -5.78
CA VAL A 22 4.90 -6.02 -6.55
C VAL A 22 4.01 -5.02 -5.80
N VAL A 23 3.85 -5.17 -4.48
CA VAL A 23 3.11 -4.20 -3.65
C VAL A 23 3.74 -2.81 -3.70
N LYS A 24 5.07 -2.72 -3.66
CA LYS A 24 5.81 -1.46 -3.74
C LYS A 24 5.92 -0.90 -5.16
N GLY A 25 5.71 -1.72 -6.17
CA GLY A 25 5.92 -1.42 -7.59
C GLY A 25 7.39 -1.38 -8.02
N MET A 26 8.31 -1.11 -7.11
CA MET A 26 9.76 -1.12 -7.34
C MET A 26 10.54 -1.22 -6.03
N SER A 27 11.79 -1.67 -6.13
CA SER A 27 12.80 -1.56 -5.08
C SER A 27 13.95 -0.68 -5.55
N ARG A 28 14.55 0.08 -4.61
CA ARG A 28 15.66 1.00 -4.84
C ARG A 28 16.84 0.63 -3.96
N GLY A 29 18.05 0.69 -4.51
CA GLY A 29 19.29 0.48 -3.78
C GLY A 29 19.96 -0.87 -4.10
N PRO A 30 20.86 -1.34 -3.23
CA PRO A 30 21.54 -2.62 -3.41
C PRO A 30 20.54 -3.78 -3.50
N ILE A 31 20.76 -4.70 -4.44
CA ILE A 31 19.92 -5.88 -4.61
C ILE A 31 20.29 -6.88 -3.51
N ALA A 32 19.38 -7.10 -2.58
CA ALA A 32 19.53 -8.14 -1.55
C ALA A 32 19.56 -9.54 -2.20
N PRO A 33 20.24 -10.53 -1.60
CA PRO A 33 20.31 -11.89 -2.14
C PRO A 33 18.94 -12.50 -2.46
N GLU A 34 17.93 -12.23 -1.63
CA GLU A 34 16.57 -12.71 -1.80
C GLU A 34 15.90 -12.11 -3.03
N LEU A 35 16.11 -10.81 -3.26
CA LEU A 35 15.60 -10.10 -4.43
C LEU A 35 16.33 -10.54 -5.71
N GLN A 36 17.61 -10.92 -5.61
CA GLN A 36 18.35 -11.51 -6.72
C GLN A 36 17.73 -12.84 -7.17
N ILE A 37 17.24 -13.67 -6.24
CA ILE A 37 16.52 -14.92 -6.59
C ILE A 37 15.26 -14.61 -7.42
N VAL A 38 14.52 -13.55 -7.06
CA VAL A 38 13.32 -13.12 -7.81
C VAL A 38 13.69 -12.65 -9.23
N VAL A 39 14.83 -11.98 -9.39
CA VAL A 39 15.36 -11.56 -10.70
C VAL A 39 15.79 -12.78 -11.52
N ASP A 40 16.56 -13.70 -10.93
CA ASP A 40 17.06 -14.91 -11.60
C ASP A 40 15.92 -15.84 -12.05
N ALA A 41 14.79 -15.84 -11.32
CA ALA A 41 13.57 -16.54 -11.69
C ALA A 41 12.76 -15.87 -12.82
N GLY A 42 13.17 -14.68 -13.30
CA GLY A 42 12.47 -13.93 -14.34
C GLY A 42 11.21 -13.18 -13.87
N HIS A 43 10.96 -13.14 -12.57
CA HIS A 43 9.83 -12.41 -11.98
C HIS A 43 10.13 -10.91 -11.75
N ALA A 44 11.40 -10.52 -11.84
CA ALA A 44 11.81 -9.12 -11.76
C ALA A 44 12.95 -8.80 -12.75
N ILE A 45 13.13 -7.52 -13.05
CA ILE A 45 14.24 -7.01 -13.85
C ILE A 45 14.97 -5.93 -13.05
N ALA A 46 16.29 -6.03 -13.01
CA ALA A 46 17.17 -5.00 -12.49
C ALA A 46 17.62 -4.03 -13.60
N LYS A 47 17.52 -2.73 -13.33
CA LYS A 47 18.00 -1.64 -14.20
C LYS A 47 18.74 -0.59 -13.36
N GLY A 48 20.06 -0.72 -13.28
CA GLY A 48 20.88 0.11 -12.40
C GLY A 48 20.50 -0.11 -10.92
N PRO A 49 20.20 0.94 -10.13
CA PRO A 49 19.82 0.79 -8.73
C PRO A 49 18.34 0.43 -8.53
N MET A 50 17.60 0.14 -9.60
CA MET A 50 16.17 -0.12 -9.58
C MET A 50 15.88 -1.58 -9.88
N VAL A 51 14.99 -2.19 -9.11
CA VAL A 51 14.37 -3.48 -9.45
C VAL A 51 12.88 -3.27 -9.63
N MET A 52 12.32 -3.83 -10.71
CA MET A 52 10.90 -3.72 -11.06
C MET A 52 10.34 -5.12 -11.34
N PRO A 53 9.07 -5.38 -10.98
CA PRO A 53 8.46 -6.67 -11.29
C PRO A 53 8.17 -6.80 -12.80
N THR A 54 8.28 -8.01 -13.33
CA THR A 54 7.83 -8.33 -14.69
C THR A 54 6.33 -8.62 -14.69
N PRO A 55 5.65 -8.63 -15.86
CA PRO A 55 4.27 -9.11 -15.94
C PRO A 55 4.07 -10.51 -15.35
N ALA A 56 5.05 -11.41 -15.54
CA ALA A 56 5.04 -12.75 -14.94
C ALA A 56 5.18 -12.70 -13.41
N GLY A 57 6.04 -11.82 -12.88
CA GLY A 57 6.16 -11.59 -11.44
C GLY A 57 4.90 -11.01 -10.82
N ILE A 58 4.23 -10.06 -11.49
CA ILE A 58 2.95 -9.50 -11.03
C ILE A 58 1.88 -10.59 -10.97
N ALA A 59 1.76 -11.42 -12.01
CA ALA A 59 0.81 -12.51 -12.06
C ALA A 59 1.06 -13.54 -10.93
N GLU A 60 2.32 -13.92 -10.73
CA GLU A 60 2.69 -14.89 -9.68
C GLU A 60 2.48 -14.33 -8.27
N ALA A 61 2.86 -13.07 -8.02
CA ALA A 61 2.58 -12.41 -6.75
C ALA A 61 1.08 -12.37 -6.44
N GLY A 62 0.26 -12.02 -7.43
CA GLY A 62 -1.19 -12.02 -7.31
C GLY A 62 -1.76 -13.42 -7.01
N ARG A 63 -1.19 -14.48 -7.62
CA ARG A 63 -1.56 -15.87 -7.33
C ARG A 63 -1.18 -16.28 -5.90
N LEU A 64 -0.03 -15.84 -5.40
CA LEU A 64 0.48 -16.17 -4.07
C LEU A 64 -0.38 -15.60 -2.94
N VAL A 65 -0.94 -14.40 -3.13
CA VAL A 65 -1.74 -13.71 -2.09
C VAL A 65 -3.25 -13.79 -2.29
N ARG A 66 -3.72 -14.39 -3.40
CA ARG A 66 -5.16 -14.53 -3.69
C ARG A 66 -5.85 -15.27 -2.56
N LEU A 67 -6.86 -14.64 -1.98
CA LEU A 67 -7.68 -15.26 -0.95
C LEU A 67 -8.67 -16.26 -1.58
N PRO A 68 -8.95 -17.39 -0.92
CA PRO A 68 -9.97 -18.32 -1.40
C PRO A 68 -11.36 -17.67 -1.41
N GLU A 69 -12.08 -17.84 -2.50
CA GLU A 69 -13.44 -17.33 -2.68
C GLU A 69 -14.38 -17.83 -1.57
N GLY A 70 -15.13 -16.92 -0.97
CA GLY A 70 -16.09 -17.23 0.11
C GLY A 70 -15.45 -17.50 1.47
N SER A 71 -14.13 -17.38 1.61
CA SER A 71 -13.47 -17.49 2.91
C SER A 71 -13.81 -16.29 3.81
N ALA A 72 -13.77 -16.50 5.13
CA ALA A 72 -13.99 -15.43 6.10
C ALA A 72 -12.96 -14.29 5.98
N GLN A 73 -11.72 -14.64 5.60
CA GLN A 73 -10.65 -13.68 5.33
C GLN A 73 -10.96 -12.84 4.11
N GLU A 74 -11.38 -13.47 3.00
CA GLU A 74 -11.77 -12.76 1.77
C GLU A 74 -12.95 -11.80 2.02
N GLN A 75 -13.98 -12.24 2.73
CA GLN A 75 -15.11 -11.37 3.11
C GLN A 75 -14.64 -10.18 3.96
N ALA A 76 -13.77 -10.40 4.95
CA ALA A 76 -13.25 -9.34 5.80
C ALA A 76 -12.41 -8.30 5.03
N VAL A 77 -11.60 -8.75 4.07
CA VAL A 77 -10.81 -7.87 3.20
C VAL A 77 -11.69 -7.11 2.20
N ARG A 78 -12.77 -7.73 1.72
CA ARG A 78 -13.77 -7.04 0.88
C ARG A 78 -14.55 -5.98 1.66
N ASP A 79 -15.03 -6.30 2.85
CA ASP A 79 -15.67 -5.33 3.75
C ASP A 79 -14.71 -4.15 4.04
N PHE A 80 -13.42 -4.45 4.23
CA PHE A 80 -12.39 -3.43 4.37
C PHE A 80 -12.29 -2.55 3.11
N LEU A 81 -12.18 -3.13 1.91
CA LEU A 81 -12.07 -2.36 0.67
C LEU A 81 -13.28 -1.42 0.50
N HIS A 82 -14.51 -1.91 0.69
CA HIS A 82 -15.72 -1.09 0.59
C HIS A 82 -15.71 0.09 1.57
N ALA A 83 -15.27 -0.12 2.81
CA ALA A 83 -15.17 0.96 3.80
C ALA A 83 -14.00 1.91 3.53
N PHE A 84 -12.91 1.40 2.95
CA PHE A 84 -11.68 2.13 2.67
C PHE A 84 -11.81 3.11 1.50
N LEU A 85 -12.53 2.76 0.44
CA LEU A 85 -12.59 3.54 -0.80
C LEU A 85 -13.11 4.98 -0.64
N PRO A 86 -14.19 5.26 0.11
CA PRO A 86 -14.57 6.65 0.40
C PRO A 86 -13.48 7.43 1.17
N VAL A 87 -12.77 6.78 2.08
CA VAL A 87 -11.66 7.41 2.83
C VAL A 87 -10.42 7.61 1.94
N ASN A 88 -10.20 6.71 0.98
CA ASN A 88 -9.15 6.82 -0.02
C ASN A 88 -9.33 8.10 -0.87
N ARG A 89 -10.57 8.42 -1.28
CA ARG A 89 -10.91 9.70 -1.93
C ARG A 89 -10.51 10.90 -1.05
N GLN A 90 -10.91 10.88 0.22
CA GLN A 90 -10.60 11.94 1.18
C GLN A 90 -9.09 12.13 1.37
N LEU A 91 -8.31 11.05 1.44
CA LEU A 91 -6.86 11.16 1.53
C LEU A 91 -6.26 11.79 0.26
N ARG A 92 -6.72 11.40 -0.95
CA ARG A 92 -6.21 12.02 -2.19
C ARG A 92 -6.51 13.51 -2.25
N GLU A 93 -7.70 13.93 -1.83
CA GLU A 93 -8.05 15.34 -1.71
C GLU A 93 -7.19 16.06 -0.67
N LEU A 94 -6.92 15.41 0.46
CA LEU A 94 -6.04 15.94 1.51
C LEU A 94 -4.61 16.11 1.01
N CYS A 95 -4.03 15.11 0.34
CA CYS A 95 -2.70 15.20 -0.25
C CYS A 95 -2.63 16.31 -1.31
N THR A 96 -3.69 16.47 -2.11
CA THR A 96 -3.79 17.58 -3.06
C THR A 96 -3.81 18.93 -2.35
N ALA A 97 -4.59 19.08 -1.28
CA ALA A 97 -4.64 20.31 -0.48
C ALA A 97 -3.32 20.61 0.26
N TRP A 98 -2.57 19.56 0.63
CA TRP A 98 -1.25 19.70 1.24
C TRP A 98 -0.22 20.22 0.25
N GLN A 99 -0.28 19.78 -1.01
CA GLN A 99 0.64 20.17 -2.07
C GLN A 99 0.28 21.50 -2.74
N CYS A 100 -1.02 21.77 -2.89
CA CYS A 100 -1.55 22.90 -3.66
C CYS A 100 -2.64 23.64 -2.87
N ARG A 101 -2.64 24.97 -2.96
CA ARG A 101 -3.69 25.85 -2.44
C ARG A 101 -4.92 25.82 -3.36
N PRO A 102 -6.10 26.28 -2.88
CA PRO A 102 -7.33 26.32 -3.69
C PRO A 102 -7.22 27.14 -4.98
N ASP A 103 -6.30 28.09 -5.05
CA ASP A 103 -6.01 28.89 -6.25
C ASP A 103 -5.08 28.18 -7.25
N GLY A 104 -4.63 26.96 -6.95
CA GLY A 104 -3.74 26.14 -7.77
C GLY A 104 -2.25 26.44 -7.59
N SER A 105 -1.89 27.41 -6.74
CA SER A 105 -0.48 27.64 -6.37
C SER A 105 0.05 26.52 -5.47
N ALA A 106 1.36 26.32 -5.46
CA ALA A 106 1.99 25.39 -4.52
C ALA A 106 1.77 25.87 -3.08
N ASN A 107 1.49 24.95 -2.16
CA ASN A 107 1.49 25.27 -0.75
C ASN A 107 2.94 25.50 -0.28
N ASP A 108 3.28 26.73 0.07
CA ASP A 108 4.61 27.10 0.57
C ASP A 108 4.78 26.87 2.08
N HIS A 109 3.74 26.37 2.76
CA HIS A 109 3.71 26.09 4.20
C HIS A 109 3.97 27.31 5.10
N SER A 110 3.72 28.53 4.60
CA SER A 110 3.87 29.77 5.39
C SER A 110 2.67 30.05 6.32
N ASP A 111 1.51 29.47 6.03
CA ASP A 111 0.28 29.60 6.82
C ASP A 111 0.09 28.36 7.71
N ALA A 112 0.53 28.48 8.96
CA ALA A 112 0.46 27.42 9.95
C ALA A 112 -0.99 27.02 10.32
N GLN A 113 -1.96 27.92 10.18
CA GLN A 113 -3.36 27.59 10.49
C GLN A 113 -3.94 26.67 9.42
N TYR A 114 -3.63 26.92 8.15
CA TYR A 114 -4.01 26.04 7.05
C TYR A 114 -3.39 24.65 7.20
N ASP A 115 -2.09 24.58 7.48
CA ASP A 115 -1.40 23.30 7.64
C ASP A 115 -1.93 22.52 8.86
N ALA A 116 -2.25 23.20 9.97
CA ALA A 116 -2.91 22.58 11.12
C ALA A 116 -4.29 22.00 10.75
N SER A 117 -5.08 22.71 9.93
CA SER A 117 -6.38 22.21 9.48
C SER A 117 -6.27 20.96 8.59
N ILE A 118 -5.20 20.84 7.80
CA ILE A 118 -4.92 19.63 7.03
C ILE A 118 -4.53 18.49 7.96
N ARG A 119 -3.71 18.76 8.97
CA ARG A 119 -3.33 17.79 9.97
C ARG A 119 -4.54 17.25 10.74
N ASP A 120 -5.48 18.10 11.14
CA ASP A 120 -6.71 17.66 11.81
C ASP A 120 -7.52 16.69 10.92
N ARG A 121 -7.66 17.01 9.63
CA ARG A 121 -8.32 16.10 8.66
C ARG A 121 -7.57 14.79 8.48
N LEU A 122 -6.23 14.81 8.56
CA LEU A 122 -5.41 13.61 8.48
C LEU A 122 -5.62 12.72 9.71
N ASP A 123 -5.79 13.31 10.89
CA ASP A 123 -6.09 12.56 12.13
C ASP A 123 -7.42 11.80 12.04
N ASP A 124 -8.45 12.44 11.48
CA ASP A 124 -9.74 11.78 11.22
C ASP A 124 -9.59 10.58 10.28
N ILE A 125 -8.86 10.75 9.18
CA ILE A 125 -8.56 9.68 8.21
C ILE A 125 -7.76 8.55 8.87
N HIS A 126 -6.72 8.90 9.63
CA HIS A 126 -5.87 7.94 10.33
C HIS A 126 -6.67 7.13 11.36
N SER A 127 -7.51 7.81 12.13
CA SER A 127 -8.43 7.20 13.09
C SER A 127 -9.41 6.25 12.42
N ALA A 128 -9.96 6.61 11.25
CA ALA A 128 -10.87 5.78 10.48
C ALA A 128 -10.16 4.51 9.97
N VAL A 129 -9.05 4.65 9.24
CA VAL A 129 -8.33 3.50 8.67
C VAL A 129 -7.79 2.57 9.77
N SER A 130 -7.31 3.12 10.90
CA SER A 130 -6.83 2.33 12.04
C SER A 130 -7.91 1.44 12.65
N LYS A 131 -9.15 1.93 12.73
CA LYS A 131 -10.30 1.13 13.19
C LYS A 131 -10.66 0.03 12.19
N MET A 132 -10.62 0.35 10.89
CA MET A 132 -10.88 -0.61 9.80
C MET A 132 -9.84 -1.73 9.79
N LEU A 133 -8.54 -1.39 9.82
CA LEU A 133 -7.43 -2.34 9.85
C LEU A 133 -7.49 -3.23 11.10
N ARG A 134 -7.82 -2.67 12.28
CA ARG A 134 -8.02 -3.49 13.50
C ARG A 134 -9.16 -4.49 13.35
N ARG A 135 -10.24 -4.14 12.66
CA ARG A 135 -11.38 -5.04 12.43
C ARG A 135 -11.01 -6.14 11.42
N ALA A 136 -10.46 -5.75 10.27
CA ALA A 136 -10.06 -6.68 9.21
C ALA A 136 -8.93 -7.61 9.67
N GLY A 137 -7.97 -7.09 10.44
CA GLY A 137 -6.82 -7.82 11.00
C GLY A 137 -7.19 -9.02 11.88
N LYS A 138 -8.42 -9.09 12.39
CA LYS A 138 -8.92 -10.27 13.10
C LYS A 138 -9.02 -11.51 12.21
N GLN A 139 -9.25 -11.32 10.92
CA GLN A 139 -9.39 -12.38 9.92
C GLN A 139 -8.25 -12.35 8.88
N ALA A 140 -7.63 -11.18 8.66
CA ALA A 140 -6.51 -10.96 7.73
C ALA A 140 -5.31 -10.32 8.47
N PRO A 141 -4.55 -11.08 9.28
CA PRO A 141 -3.49 -10.54 10.15
C PRO A 141 -2.43 -9.70 9.42
N GLU A 142 -2.14 -10.03 8.15
CA GLU A 142 -1.21 -9.32 7.27
C GLU A 142 -1.56 -7.84 7.06
N LEU A 143 -2.83 -7.44 7.23
CA LEU A 143 -3.23 -6.05 7.17
C LEU A 143 -2.79 -5.23 8.39
N THR A 144 -2.46 -5.88 9.51
CA THR A 144 -2.08 -5.20 10.76
C THR A 144 -0.75 -4.45 10.61
N ASP A 145 0.19 -4.97 9.80
CA ASP A 145 1.49 -4.32 9.55
C ASP A 145 1.32 -2.91 8.96
N TYR A 146 0.31 -2.70 8.10
CA TYR A 146 0.04 -1.37 7.53
C TYR A 146 -0.43 -0.37 8.57
N ARG A 147 -1.12 -0.80 9.63
CA ARG A 147 -1.52 0.09 10.72
C ARG A 147 -0.27 0.66 11.40
N ASP A 148 0.69 -0.21 11.71
CA ASP A 148 1.90 0.19 12.43
C ASP A 148 2.78 1.07 11.53
N ARG A 149 2.92 0.74 10.24
CA ARG A 149 3.63 1.58 9.26
C ARG A 149 3.00 2.96 9.07
N LEU A 150 1.67 3.05 8.99
CA LEU A 150 0.96 4.32 8.90
C LEU A 150 1.17 5.15 10.18
N GLY A 151 1.22 4.49 11.35
CA GLY A 151 1.56 5.15 12.62
C GLY A 151 2.96 5.75 12.60
N VAL A 152 3.97 4.97 12.22
CA VAL A 152 5.36 5.46 12.09
C VAL A 152 5.47 6.59 11.07
N ALA A 153 4.77 6.50 9.94
CA ALA A 153 4.76 7.57 8.94
C ALA A 153 4.10 8.85 9.46
N LEU A 154 3.03 8.73 10.26
CA LEU A 154 2.37 9.87 10.90
C LEU A 154 3.26 10.50 11.98
N GLU A 155 3.93 9.70 12.82
CA GLU A 155 4.88 10.20 13.82
C GLU A 155 6.01 11.01 13.17
N ARG A 156 6.57 10.52 12.06
CA ARG A 156 7.59 11.26 11.31
C ARG A 156 7.09 12.59 10.76
N PHE A 157 5.85 12.61 10.26
CA PHE A 157 5.22 13.85 9.81
C PHE A 157 5.07 14.86 10.96
N ASP A 158 4.65 14.39 12.13
CA ASP A 158 4.50 15.20 13.33
C ASP A 158 5.82 15.73 13.89
N ASP A 159 6.91 14.98 13.71
CA ASP A 159 8.27 15.37 14.07
C ASP A 159 8.91 16.37 13.08
N GLY A 160 8.16 16.83 12.08
CA GLY A 160 8.55 17.91 11.17
C GLY A 160 9.09 17.46 9.80
N ASP A 161 9.07 16.16 9.48
CA ASP A 161 9.31 15.67 8.12
C ASP A 161 8.06 15.88 7.26
N THR A 162 7.78 17.14 6.91
CA THR A 162 6.59 17.54 6.14
C THR A 162 6.52 16.89 4.76
N ALA A 163 7.67 16.53 4.18
CA ALA A 163 7.75 15.82 2.92
C ALA A 163 7.19 14.38 3.03
N SER A 164 7.26 13.75 4.20
CA SER A 164 6.77 12.37 4.41
C SER A 164 5.28 12.19 4.20
N LEU A 165 4.45 13.24 4.19
CA LEU A 165 3.01 13.06 3.91
C LEU A 165 2.77 12.60 2.46
N THR A 166 3.47 13.21 1.49
CA THR A 166 3.20 12.99 0.06
C THR A 166 4.39 12.54 -0.78
N SER A 167 5.61 12.53 -0.23
CA SER A 167 6.80 12.18 -1.00
C SER A 167 6.81 10.71 -1.44
N PRO A 168 6.90 10.42 -2.75
CA PRO A 168 6.97 9.06 -3.28
C PRO A 168 8.39 8.45 -3.16
N LEU A 169 9.35 9.22 -2.64
CA LEU A 169 10.75 8.80 -2.49
C LEU A 169 11.02 8.17 -1.12
N THR A 170 10.09 8.33 -0.19
CA THR A 170 10.17 7.82 1.17
C THR A 170 9.00 6.91 1.45
N ASP A 171 9.15 6.07 2.47
CA ASP A 171 8.06 5.28 3.10
C ASP A 171 7.17 6.21 3.94
N GLY A 172 6.69 7.27 3.29
CA GLY A 172 5.80 8.29 3.83
C GLY A 172 4.35 7.82 3.85
N TYR A 173 3.48 8.62 4.45
CA TYR A 173 2.10 8.22 4.74
C TYR A 173 1.33 7.82 3.48
N HIS A 174 1.36 8.67 2.44
CA HIS A 174 0.72 8.36 1.15
C HIS A 174 1.32 7.13 0.46
N THR A 175 2.65 6.93 0.55
CA THR A 175 3.31 5.76 -0.03
C THR A 175 2.85 4.46 0.63
N VAL A 176 2.83 4.41 1.96
CA VAL A 176 2.33 3.25 2.72
C VAL A 176 0.84 3.01 2.43
N TRP A 177 0.05 4.07 2.29
CA TRP A 177 -1.36 3.98 1.91
C TRP A 177 -1.56 3.31 0.54
N MET A 178 -0.75 3.68 -0.45
CA MET A 178 -0.80 3.05 -1.78
C MET A 178 -0.41 1.58 -1.74
N TRP A 179 0.56 1.20 -0.90
CA TRP A 179 0.93 -0.20 -0.69
C TRP A 179 -0.20 -1.00 -0.07
N LEU A 180 -0.87 -0.44 0.96
CA LEU A 180 -2.04 -1.05 1.58
C LEU A 180 -3.13 -1.31 0.53
N HIS A 181 -3.48 -0.30 -0.27
CA HIS A 181 -4.50 -0.43 -1.29
C HIS A 181 -4.12 -1.47 -2.35
N GLN A 182 -2.89 -1.42 -2.88
CA GLN A 182 -2.39 -2.40 -3.84
C GLN A 182 -2.45 -3.83 -3.28
N HIS A 183 -2.05 -4.03 -2.02
CA HIS A 183 -2.05 -5.35 -1.42
C HIS A 183 -3.48 -5.90 -1.27
N VAL A 184 -4.44 -5.06 -0.86
CA VAL A 184 -5.87 -5.42 -0.79
C VAL A 184 -6.43 -5.84 -2.15
N LEU A 185 -6.14 -5.09 -3.21
CA LEU A 185 -6.55 -5.46 -4.57
C LEU A 185 -5.92 -6.77 -5.01
N MET A 186 -4.63 -6.97 -4.70
CA MET A 186 -3.94 -8.21 -4.98
C MET A 186 -4.50 -9.40 -4.20
N MET A 187 -5.04 -9.23 -2.99
CA MET A 187 -5.68 -10.31 -2.23
C MET A 187 -7.04 -10.69 -2.82
N LEU A 188 -7.85 -9.69 -3.18
CA LEU A 188 -9.22 -9.90 -3.70
C LEU A 188 -9.28 -10.20 -5.20
N GLY A 189 -8.25 -9.85 -5.95
CA GLY A 189 -8.19 -10.06 -7.40
C GLY A 189 -8.95 -9.02 -8.20
N VAL A 190 -9.15 -7.87 -7.58
CA VAL A 190 -9.83 -6.72 -8.16
C VAL A 190 -8.85 -5.97 -9.06
N THR A 191 -9.26 -5.72 -10.29
CA THR A 191 -8.52 -4.90 -11.25
C THR A 191 -8.64 -3.42 -10.91
N ARG A 192 -7.73 -2.60 -11.45
CA ARG A 192 -7.81 -1.14 -11.27
C ARG A 192 -9.11 -0.53 -11.81
N ALA A 193 -9.64 -1.06 -12.91
CA ALA A 193 -10.91 -0.58 -13.48
C ALA A 193 -12.11 -0.91 -12.58
N GLU A 194 -12.14 -2.10 -11.97
CA GLU A 194 -13.20 -2.48 -11.03
C GLU A 194 -13.11 -1.67 -9.73
N ASP A 195 -11.91 -1.44 -9.22
CA ASP A 195 -11.64 -0.60 -8.05
C ASP A 195 -12.12 0.84 -8.25
N GLU A 196 -11.77 1.45 -9.38
CA GLU A 196 -12.22 2.80 -9.75
C GLU A 196 -13.75 2.89 -9.88
N ALA A 197 -14.37 1.90 -10.55
CA ALA A 197 -15.82 1.87 -10.69
C ALA A 197 -16.54 1.72 -9.34
N LEU A 198 -16.02 0.86 -8.46
CA LEU A 198 -16.56 0.66 -7.11
C LEU A 198 -16.41 1.92 -6.25
N GLU A 199 -15.27 2.60 -6.32
CA GLU A 199 -15.08 3.85 -5.58
C GLU A 199 -16.08 4.92 -6.01
N GLU A 200 -16.29 5.10 -7.32
CA GLU A 200 -17.29 6.05 -7.84
C GLU A 200 -18.72 5.71 -7.41
N GLU A 201 -19.09 4.42 -7.41
CA GLU A 201 -20.39 3.98 -6.91
C GLU A 201 -20.58 4.33 -5.42
N LEU A 202 -19.59 4.03 -4.58
CA LEU A 202 -19.68 4.24 -3.13
C LEU A 202 -19.68 5.72 -2.75
N VAL A 203 -18.88 6.54 -3.43
CA VAL A 203 -18.80 8.00 -3.18
C VAL A 203 -20.09 8.70 -3.64
N SER A 204 -20.61 8.34 -4.82
CA SER A 204 -21.86 8.91 -5.34
C SER A 204 -23.10 8.44 -4.58
N GLY A 205 -23.10 7.18 -4.10
CA GLY A 205 -24.16 6.62 -3.26
C GLY A 205 -24.20 7.21 -1.85
N SER A 206 -23.06 7.58 -1.28
CA SER A 206 -22.98 8.26 0.04
C SER A 206 -23.42 9.72 0.00
N SER A 207 -23.59 10.30 -1.19
CA SER A 207 -24.04 11.68 -1.41
C SER A 207 -25.57 11.82 -1.55
N ARG A 208 -26.34 10.74 -1.33
CA ARG A 208 -27.82 10.72 -1.32
C ARG A 208 -28.36 10.43 0.07
#